data_AF-A0A738FVI3-F1
#
_entry.id   AF-A0A738FVI3-F1
#
_cell.length_a   1.000
_cell.length_b   1.000
_cell.length_c   1.000
_cell.angle_alpha   90.00
_cell.angle_beta   90.00
_cell.angle_gamma   90.00
#
_symmetry.space_group_name_H-M   'P 1'
#
loop_
_entity.id
_entity.type
_entity.pdbx_description
1 polymer ?
#
loop_
_entity_poly.entity_id
_entity_poly.type
_entity_poly.pdbx_seq_one_letter_code
_entity_poly.pdbx_strand_id
1 'polypeptide(L)'
;VTAWKTRPIQIGNTGDEGIKEVVIPARPRKYNIIIPKTWNTYLINKTDLIRSNPEYNIRAGIALLMIKMSETEKDKIVYDNENEDTYEVVEGDRGYSSIAKKIGTTQSVLTKLNGVKVIHPGDKLKYKKAHLEQYIPGWLLFTPENIQKQYNIDPTKAQPGHRGDHTYADKIRFTYALIVADESK
;
A
#
# COMPACT_ATOMS: atom_id res chain seq x y z
N VAL A 1 -30.01 -16.45 -1.94
CA VAL A 1 -29.97 -14.98 -2.11
C VAL A 1 -29.03 -14.68 -3.28
N THR A 2 -29.44 -13.89 -4.26
CA THR A 2 -28.58 -13.52 -5.41
C THR A 2 -27.31 -12.84 -4.91
N ALA A 3 -26.15 -13.22 -5.46
CA ALA A 3 -24.84 -12.70 -5.04
C ALA A 3 -24.78 -11.17 -5.05
N TRP A 4 -25.50 -10.52 -5.96
CA TRP A 4 -25.62 -9.06 -6.04
C TRP A 4 -26.20 -8.37 -4.81
N LYS A 5 -27.05 -9.04 -4.01
CA LYS A 5 -27.65 -8.45 -2.81
C LYS A 5 -26.68 -8.38 -1.62
N THR A 6 -25.67 -9.23 -1.60
CA THR A 6 -24.72 -9.34 -0.48
C THR A 6 -23.28 -9.01 -0.88
N ARG A 7 -22.92 -9.23 -2.15
CA ARG A 7 -21.60 -9.04 -2.73
C ARG A 7 -21.68 -8.32 -4.07
N PRO A 8 -22.15 -7.06 -4.10
CA PRO A 8 -22.36 -6.30 -5.33
C PRO A 8 -21.12 -6.17 -6.20
N ILE A 9 -19.93 -6.05 -5.61
CA ILE A 9 -18.67 -5.95 -6.37
C ILE A 9 -17.90 -7.28 -6.45
N GLN A 10 -18.58 -8.38 -6.12
CA GLN A 10 -18.15 -9.77 -6.32
C GLN A 10 -16.87 -10.19 -5.58
N ILE A 11 -16.33 -9.35 -4.69
CA ILE A 11 -15.23 -9.71 -3.80
C ILE A 11 -15.70 -10.71 -2.72
N GLY A 12 -14.87 -11.67 -2.37
CA GLY A 12 -15.14 -12.70 -1.37
C GLY A 12 -16.03 -13.86 -1.86
N ASN A 13 -16.22 -13.98 -3.17
CA ASN A 13 -16.82 -15.17 -3.78
C ASN A 13 -15.95 -16.43 -3.56
N THR A 14 -16.53 -17.62 -3.71
CA THR A 14 -15.78 -18.88 -3.54
C THR A 14 -14.61 -18.93 -4.52
N GLY A 15 -13.39 -19.06 -3.99
CA GLY A 15 -12.15 -19.06 -4.77
C GLY A 15 -11.54 -17.68 -5.02
N ASP A 16 -12.14 -16.60 -4.50
CA ASP A 16 -11.55 -15.26 -4.58
C ASP A 16 -10.51 -15.05 -3.46
N GLU A 17 -9.25 -15.00 -3.89
CA GLU A 17 -8.09 -14.74 -3.04
C GLU A 17 -7.86 -13.25 -2.78
N GLY A 18 -8.44 -12.36 -3.60
CA GLY A 18 -8.26 -10.90 -3.51
C GLY A 18 -8.74 -10.33 -2.17
N ILE A 19 -9.72 -10.98 -1.53
CA ILE A 19 -10.16 -10.61 -0.18
C ILE A 19 -9.03 -10.71 0.85
N LYS A 20 -8.06 -11.62 0.69
CA LYS A 20 -6.95 -11.78 1.64
C LYS A 20 -6.10 -10.53 1.72
N GLU A 21 -5.90 -9.82 0.61
CA GLU A 21 -5.11 -8.58 0.56
C GLU A 21 -5.72 -7.43 1.38
N VAL A 22 -7.00 -7.51 1.74
CA VAL A 22 -7.70 -6.50 2.55
C VAL A 22 -8.01 -6.96 3.98
N VAL A 23 -8.18 -8.27 4.24
CA VAL A 23 -8.53 -8.78 5.58
C VAL A 23 -7.30 -9.19 6.41
N ILE A 24 -6.26 -9.68 5.74
CA ILE A 24 -4.95 -9.96 6.32
C ILE A 24 -3.95 -9.30 5.38
N PRO A 25 -3.66 -8.00 5.54
CA PRO A 25 -2.95 -7.24 4.53
C PRO A 25 -1.62 -7.89 4.15
N ALA A 26 -1.57 -8.52 2.98
CA ALA A 26 -0.36 -9.18 2.46
C ALA A 26 0.77 -8.17 2.25
N ARG A 27 0.40 -6.90 2.05
CA ARG A 27 1.30 -5.73 1.98
C ARG A 27 0.88 -4.71 3.03
N PRO A 28 1.21 -4.93 4.32
CA PRO A 28 0.69 -4.11 5.42
C PRO A 28 1.18 -2.66 5.34
N ARG A 29 2.38 -2.42 4.80
CA ARG A 29 2.93 -1.07 4.55
C ARG A 29 2.03 -0.28 3.60
N LYS A 30 1.83 -0.80 2.38
CA LYS A 30 0.94 -0.23 1.37
C LYS A 30 -0.49 -0.03 1.88
N TYR A 31 -1.05 -1.05 2.55
CA TYR A 31 -2.38 -0.96 3.14
C TYR A 31 -2.48 0.21 4.12
N ASN A 32 -1.52 0.36 5.03
CA ASN A 32 -1.54 1.40 6.06
C ASN A 32 -1.38 2.84 5.52
N ILE A 33 -0.84 3.00 4.32
CA ILE A 33 -0.73 4.31 3.66
C ILE A 33 -2.05 4.67 2.96
N ILE A 34 -2.70 3.69 2.32
CA ILE A 34 -3.86 3.92 1.46
C ILE A 34 -5.17 3.90 2.24
N ILE A 35 -5.29 2.98 3.21
CA ILE A 35 -6.55 2.70 3.90
C ILE A 35 -6.57 3.41 5.26
N PRO A 36 -7.59 4.25 5.53
CA PRO A 36 -7.74 4.89 6.83
C PRO A 36 -7.79 3.85 7.95
N LYS A 37 -7.06 4.06 9.05
CA LYS A 37 -7.03 3.10 10.18
C LYS A 37 -8.41 2.77 10.74
N THR A 38 -9.34 3.71 10.70
CA THR A 38 -10.74 3.52 11.12
C THR A 38 -11.45 2.40 10.34
N TRP A 39 -11.02 2.15 9.09
CA TRP A 39 -11.59 1.10 8.24
C TRP A 39 -11.27 -0.32 8.72
N ASN A 40 -10.27 -0.50 9.60
CA ASN A 40 -9.97 -1.81 10.19
C ASN A 40 -11.18 -2.39 10.96
N THR A 41 -12.04 -1.53 11.52
CA THR A 41 -13.28 -1.97 12.18
C THR A 41 -14.28 -2.63 11.22
N TYR A 42 -14.18 -2.32 9.93
CA TYR A 42 -15.04 -2.87 8.88
C TYR A 42 -14.35 -4.02 8.15
N LEU A 43 -13.07 -3.86 7.79
CA LEU A 43 -12.36 -4.78 6.91
C LEU A 43 -11.69 -5.93 7.64
N ILE A 44 -11.03 -5.66 8.78
CA ILE A 44 -10.25 -6.67 9.51
C ILE A 44 -11.14 -7.31 10.58
N ASN A 45 -11.70 -6.47 11.46
CA ASN A 45 -12.45 -6.94 12.64
C ASN A 45 -13.80 -7.58 12.30
N LYS A 46 -14.30 -7.37 11.07
CA LYS A 46 -15.62 -7.83 10.60
C LYS A 46 -15.54 -8.50 9.23
N THR A 47 -14.47 -9.26 9.01
CA THR A 47 -14.18 -9.95 7.75
C THR A 47 -15.38 -10.77 7.21
N ASP A 48 -16.14 -11.45 8.06
CA ASP A 48 -17.29 -12.26 7.64
C ASP A 48 -18.40 -11.43 6.99
N LEU A 49 -18.54 -10.16 7.39
CA LEU A 49 -19.55 -9.26 6.83
C LEU A 49 -19.23 -8.86 5.39
N ILE A 50 -17.98 -8.95 4.94
CA ILE A 50 -17.62 -8.66 3.54
C ILE A 50 -18.37 -9.60 2.58
N ARG A 51 -18.71 -10.82 3.01
CA ARG A 51 -19.40 -11.82 2.18
C ARG A 51 -20.92 -11.77 2.28
N SER A 52 -21.46 -11.15 3.33
CA SER A 52 -22.89 -11.17 3.67
C SER A 52 -23.55 -9.80 3.69
N ASN A 53 -22.77 -8.71 3.71
CA ASN A 53 -23.24 -7.34 3.76
C ASN A 53 -22.69 -6.52 2.57
N PRO A 54 -23.57 -5.89 1.75
CA PRO A 54 -23.15 -5.18 0.55
C PRO A 54 -22.28 -3.94 0.83
N GLU A 55 -22.47 -3.24 1.95
CA GLU A 55 -21.65 -2.08 2.30
C GLU A 55 -20.21 -2.50 2.59
N TYR A 56 -20.02 -3.57 3.37
CA TYR A 56 -18.71 -4.11 3.69
C TYR A 56 -18.03 -4.66 2.43
N ASN A 57 -18.81 -5.29 1.55
CA ASN A 57 -18.32 -5.75 0.26
C ASN A 57 -17.78 -4.58 -0.59
N ILE A 58 -18.55 -3.49 -0.70
CA ILE A 58 -18.15 -2.29 -1.45
C ILE A 58 -16.87 -1.68 -0.88
N ARG A 59 -16.80 -1.48 0.44
CA ARG A 59 -15.60 -0.97 1.12
C ARG A 59 -14.38 -1.84 0.83
N ALA A 60 -14.53 -3.16 0.90
CA ALA A 60 -13.44 -4.10 0.69
C ALA A 60 -12.90 -4.04 -0.74
N GLY A 61 -13.76 -3.99 -1.76
CA GLY A 61 -13.26 -3.91 -3.13
C GLY A 61 -12.79 -2.51 -3.54
N ILE A 62 -13.30 -1.42 -2.95
CA ILE A 62 -12.64 -0.11 -3.09
C ILE A 62 -11.22 -0.16 -2.52
N ALA A 63 -11.06 -0.72 -1.30
CA ALA A 63 -9.76 -0.86 -0.67
C ALA A 63 -8.79 -1.69 -1.54
N LEU A 64 -9.26 -2.83 -2.05
CA LEU A 64 -8.48 -3.68 -2.94
C LEU A 64 -8.13 -2.96 -4.24
N LEU A 65 -9.08 -2.27 -4.87
CA LEU A 65 -8.84 -1.49 -6.09
C LEU A 65 -7.76 -0.44 -5.87
N MET A 66 -7.84 0.34 -4.79
CA MET A 66 -6.82 1.34 -4.48
C MET A 66 -5.45 0.70 -4.24
N ILE A 67 -5.38 -0.42 -3.51
CA ILE A 67 -4.13 -1.14 -3.30
C ILE A 67 -3.54 -1.63 -4.64
N LYS A 68 -4.36 -2.20 -5.52
CA LYS A 68 -3.94 -2.73 -6.83
C LYS A 68 -3.51 -1.64 -7.81
N MET A 69 -4.12 -0.46 -7.73
CA MET A 69 -3.83 0.67 -8.62
C MET A 69 -2.67 1.55 -8.11
N SER A 70 -2.22 1.36 -6.88
CA SER A 70 -1.06 2.07 -6.34
C SER A 70 0.27 1.50 -6.82
N GLU A 71 1.25 2.36 -7.10
CA GLU A 71 2.63 1.93 -7.28
C GLU A 71 3.20 1.32 -6.00
N THR A 72 4.31 0.59 -6.11
CA THR A 72 5.02 0.05 -4.94
C THR A 72 5.45 1.18 -4.01
N GLU A 73 5.18 1.01 -2.72
CA GLU A 73 5.54 1.96 -1.68
C GLU A 73 7.06 2.19 -1.64
N LYS A 74 7.46 3.42 -1.33
CA LYS A 74 8.85 3.84 -1.18
C LYS A 74 9.05 4.53 0.16
N ASP A 75 10.30 4.61 0.58
CA ASP A 75 10.71 5.38 1.75
C ASP A 75 11.36 6.69 1.30
N LYS A 76 11.06 7.78 2.01
CA LYS A 76 11.79 9.04 1.90
C LYS A 76 12.35 9.41 3.27
N ILE A 77 13.50 10.06 3.27
CA ILE A 77 14.08 10.64 4.48
C ILE A 77 13.42 11.99 4.70
N VAL A 78 12.87 12.18 5.90
CA VAL A 78 12.34 13.46 6.36
C VAL A 78 13.21 13.93 7.52
N TYR A 79 13.74 15.14 7.40
CA TYR A 79 14.51 15.77 8.46
C TYR A 79 13.55 16.40 9.46
N ASP A 80 13.71 16.07 10.74
CA ASP A 80 12.87 16.62 11.81
C ASP A 80 13.19 18.10 12.04
N ASN A 81 14.44 18.48 11.77
CA ASN A 81 14.94 19.84 11.75
C ASN A 81 16.23 19.92 10.92
N GLU A 82 16.70 21.14 10.69
CA GLU A 82 17.91 21.40 9.89
C GLU A 82 19.22 21.41 10.69
N ASN A 83 19.15 21.21 12.01
CA ASN A 83 20.33 21.30 12.88
C ASN A 83 21.25 20.10 12.65
N GLU A 84 22.54 20.38 12.47
CA GLU A 84 23.59 19.35 12.48
C GLU A 84 24.09 19.16 13.91
N ASP A 85 23.98 17.94 14.39
CA ASP A 85 24.46 17.49 15.69
C ASP A 85 25.68 16.58 15.50
N THR A 86 26.43 16.37 16.58
CA THR A 86 27.53 15.40 16.61
C THR A 86 27.24 14.31 17.64
N TYR A 87 27.48 13.06 17.25
CA TYR A 87 27.44 11.91 18.14
C TYR A 87 28.84 11.31 18.27
N GLU A 88 29.28 11.09 19.49
CA GLU A 88 30.51 10.35 19.77
C GLU A 88 30.19 8.86 19.90
N VAL A 89 30.83 8.04 19.06
CA VAL A 89 30.64 6.59 19.04
C VAL A 89 31.11 6.02 20.37
N VAL A 90 30.30 5.16 20.98
CA VAL A 90 30.65 4.51 22.25
C VAL A 90 30.83 3.01 22.05
N GLU A 91 31.46 2.36 23.03
CA GLU A 91 31.56 0.91 23.06
C GLU A 91 30.17 0.26 23.00
N GLY A 92 30.02 -0.75 22.14
CA GLY A 92 28.75 -1.43 21.87
C GLY A 92 27.95 -0.87 20.68
N ASP A 93 28.35 0.25 20.07
CA ASP A 93 27.80 0.67 18.79
C ASP A 93 28.29 -0.26 17.66
N ARG A 94 27.35 -0.90 16.96
CA ARG A 94 27.61 -1.96 15.98
C ARG A 94 27.64 -1.46 14.53
N GLY A 95 27.44 -0.17 14.31
CA GLY A 95 27.38 0.46 13.00
C GLY A 95 26.33 1.56 12.92
N TYR A 96 26.21 2.18 11.74
CA TYR A 96 25.25 3.26 11.53
C TYR A 96 23.80 2.86 11.78
N SER A 97 23.41 1.60 11.51
CA SER A 97 22.05 1.15 11.79
C SER A 97 21.71 1.21 13.29
N SER A 98 22.62 0.73 14.16
CA SER A 98 22.39 0.76 15.60
C SER A 98 22.43 2.18 16.17
N ILE A 99 23.39 2.99 15.70
CA ILE A 99 23.53 4.38 16.11
C ILE A 99 22.31 5.19 15.68
N ALA A 100 21.87 5.06 14.42
CA ALA A 100 20.72 5.78 13.89
C ALA A 100 19.46 5.56 14.74
N LYS A 101 19.21 4.30 15.15
CA LYS A 101 18.10 3.96 16.04
C LYS A 101 18.23 4.60 17.42
N LYS A 102 19.45 4.67 17.97
CA LYS A 102 19.72 5.27 19.29
C LYS A 102 19.53 6.78 19.29
N ILE A 103 20.00 7.47 18.25
CA ILE A 103 20.03 8.94 18.21
C ILE A 103 18.89 9.56 17.40
N GLY A 104 17.95 8.78 16.88
CA GLY A 104 16.80 9.31 16.13
C GLY A 104 17.22 9.95 14.80
N THR A 105 17.96 9.20 13.99
CA THR A 105 18.25 9.55 12.59
C THR A 105 18.08 8.31 11.72
N THR A 106 18.52 8.37 10.46
CA THR A 106 18.56 7.21 9.57
C THR A 106 20.00 6.84 9.22
N GLN A 107 20.24 5.55 8.93
CA GLN A 107 21.54 5.08 8.45
C GLN A 107 21.98 5.86 7.19
N SER A 108 21.04 6.17 6.29
CA SER A 108 21.37 6.92 5.07
C SER A 108 21.82 8.35 5.36
N VAL A 109 21.27 9.02 6.37
CA VAL A 109 21.74 10.35 6.81
C VAL A 109 23.15 10.25 7.37
N LEU A 110 23.43 9.26 8.23
CA LEU A 110 24.79 9.04 8.75
C LEU A 110 25.80 8.77 7.63
N THR A 111 25.45 7.88 6.69
CA THR A 111 26.30 7.60 5.53
C THR A 111 26.53 8.83 4.66
N LYS A 112 25.49 9.65 4.43
CA LYS A 112 25.59 10.86 3.60
C LYS A 112 26.53 11.90 4.22
N LEU A 113 26.49 12.08 5.53
CA LEU A 113 27.27 13.12 6.22
C LEU A 113 28.68 12.68 6.62
N ASN A 114 28.93 11.37 6.72
CA ASN A 114 30.21 10.84 7.23
C ASN A 114 30.93 9.88 6.26
N GLY A 115 30.33 9.58 5.11
CA GLY A 115 30.81 8.55 4.19
C GLY A 115 30.53 7.12 4.68
N VAL A 116 30.98 6.12 3.92
CA VAL A 116 30.97 4.72 4.35
C VAL A 116 32.32 4.42 4.98
N LYS A 117 32.35 4.29 6.32
CA LYS A 117 33.57 3.95 7.06
C LYS A 117 33.29 2.96 8.18
N VAL A 118 34.32 2.20 8.55
CA VAL A 118 34.33 1.45 9.81
C VAL A 118 34.36 2.48 10.95
N ILE A 119 33.45 2.32 11.90
CA ILE A 119 33.35 3.21 13.06
C ILE A 119 34.08 2.60 14.26
N HIS A 120 34.74 3.44 15.03
CA HIS A 120 35.44 3.06 16.26
C HIS A 120 34.93 3.90 17.43
N PRO A 121 34.96 3.38 18.68
CA PRO A 121 34.69 4.20 19.86
C PRO A 121 35.55 5.47 19.87
N GLY A 122 34.95 6.61 20.20
CA GLY A 122 35.55 7.95 20.15
C GLY A 122 35.39 8.67 18.81
N ASP A 123 34.96 7.99 17.73
CA ASP A 123 34.67 8.65 16.46
C ASP A 123 33.54 9.67 16.62
N LYS A 124 33.72 10.86 16.05
CA LYS A 124 32.68 11.89 16.00
C LYS A 124 31.93 11.81 14.66
N LEU A 125 30.64 11.51 14.74
CA LEU A 125 29.74 11.40 13.59
C LEU A 125 28.78 12.58 13.54
N LYS A 126 28.75 13.25 12.39
CA LYS A 126 27.77 14.30 12.08
C LYS A 126 26.42 13.67 11.77
N TYR A 127 25.33 14.23 12.28
CA TYR A 127 24.00 13.77 11.94
C TYR A 127 22.98 14.91 11.97
N LYS A 128 21.84 14.68 11.33
CA LYS A 128 20.63 15.48 11.54
C LYS A 128 19.53 14.55 12.03
N LYS A 129 18.65 15.03 12.92
CA LYS A 129 17.46 14.29 13.32
C LYS A 129 16.58 14.05 12.10
N ALA A 130 16.22 12.79 11.88
CA ALA A 130 15.48 12.40 10.68
C ALA A 130 14.79 11.05 10.89
N HIS A 131 13.70 10.84 10.17
CA HIS A 131 13.01 9.57 10.11
C HIS A 131 12.69 9.16 8.68
N LEU A 132 12.31 7.90 8.51
CA LEU A 132 11.79 7.40 7.25
C LEU A 132 10.27 7.55 7.25
N GLU A 133 9.75 8.29 6.27
CA GLU A 133 8.32 8.27 5.95
C GLU A 133 8.09 7.35 4.76
N GLN A 134 7.08 6.49 4.88
CA GLN A 134 6.63 5.64 3.78
C GLN A 134 5.61 6.42 2.94
N TYR A 135 5.66 6.28 1.62
CA TYR A 135 4.71 6.93 0.72
C TYR A 135 4.44 6.08 -0.52
N ILE A 136 3.32 6.37 -1.18
CA ILE A 136 3.00 5.86 -2.52
C ILE A 136 3.51 6.89 -3.53
N PRO A 137 4.47 6.55 -4.40
CA PRO A 137 5.07 7.52 -5.33
C PRO A 137 4.13 7.93 -6.47
N GLY A 138 3.12 7.12 -6.76
CA GLY A 138 2.19 7.36 -7.85
C GLY A 138 1.07 6.34 -7.91
N TRP A 139 0.16 6.59 -8.83
CA TRP A 139 -0.98 5.72 -9.13
C TRP A 139 -0.94 5.35 -10.60
N LEU A 140 -1.27 4.10 -10.90
CA LEU A 140 -1.59 3.70 -12.26
C LEU A 140 -2.82 4.49 -12.73
N LEU A 141 -2.85 4.85 -14.01
CA LEU A 141 -4.02 5.49 -14.60
C LEU A 141 -5.23 4.56 -14.46
N PHE A 142 -6.35 5.08 -13.96
CA PHE A 142 -7.61 4.36 -13.79
C PHE A 142 -8.36 4.18 -15.11
N THR A 143 -7.69 3.61 -16.11
CA THR A 143 -8.35 3.21 -17.36
C THR A 143 -9.03 1.85 -17.16
N PRO A 144 -10.09 1.55 -17.92
CA PRO A 144 -10.75 0.24 -17.91
C PRO A 144 -9.77 -0.93 -18.07
N GLU A 145 -8.75 -0.79 -18.91
CA GLU A 145 -7.76 -1.82 -19.20
C GLU A 145 -6.82 -2.04 -18.01
N ASN A 146 -6.38 -0.96 -17.35
CA ASN A 146 -5.56 -1.06 -16.15
C ASN A 146 -6.37 -1.66 -14.99
N ILE A 147 -7.62 -1.24 -14.79
CA ILE A 147 -8.49 -1.82 -13.76
C ILE A 147 -8.69 -3.31 -14.02
N GLN A 148 -8.97 -3.72 -15.26
CA GLN A 148 -9.06 -5.15 -15.60
C GLN A 148 -7.78 -5.90 -15.21
N LYS A 149 -6.62 -5.43 -15.67
CA LYS A 149 -5.33 -6.10 -15.44
C LYS A 149 -4.95 -6.18 -13.95
N GLN A 150 -5.20 -5.12 -13.19
CA GLN A 150 -4.72 -5.00 -11.81
C GLN A 150 -5.72 -5.55 -10.78
N TYR A 151 -7.02 -5.32 -10.98
CA TYR A 151 -8.06 -5.68 -10.01
C TYR A 151 -8.71 -7.04 -10.31
N ASN A 152 -8.93 -7.38 -11.58
CA ASN A 152 -9.62 -8.61 -11.97
C ASN A 152 -8.61 -9.69 -12.42
N ILE A 153 -8.15 -9.60 -13.67
CA ILE A 153 -7.15 -10.49 -14.24
C ILE A 153 -6.47 -9.82 -15.43
N ASP A 154 -5.16 -10.03 -15.58
CA ASP A 154 -4.46 -9.73 -16.83
C ASP A 154 -4.76 -10.85 -17.85
N PRO A 155 -5.53 -10.58 -18.92
CA PRO A 155 -5.92 -11.63 -19.88
C PRO A 155 -4.71 -12.27 -20.56
N THR A 156 -3.57 -11.57 -20.63
CA THR A 156 -2.34 -12.07 -21.25
C THR A 156 -1.59 -13.06 -20.36
N LYS A 157 -1.91 -13.11 -19.06
CA LYS A 157 -1.27 -13.96 -18.04
C LYS A 157 -2.24 -14.97 -17.44
N ALA A 158 -3.49 -14.99 -17.90
CA ALA A 158 -4.51 -15.91 -17.41
C ALA A 158 -4.12 -17.35 -17.78
N GLN A 159 -3.76 -18.16 -16.79
CA GLN A 159 -3.53 -19.58 -16.98
C GLN A 159 -4.87 -20.34 -17.06
N PRO A 160 -4.93 -21.49 -17.75
CA PRO A 160 -6.10 -22.36 -17.74
C PRO A 160 -6.56 -22.67 -16.31
N GLY A 161 -7.81 -22.36 -15.98
CA GLY A 161 -8.37 -22.56 -14.64
C GLY A 161 -8.31 -21.35 -13.70
N HIS A 162 -7.57 -20.29 -14.02
CA HIS A 162 -7.65 -19.03 -13.27
C HIS A 162 -8.90 -18.25 -13.71
N ARG A 163 -9.81 -18.02 -12.75
CA ARG A 163 -11.12 -17.42 -12.99
C ARG A 163 -11.01 -15.90 -12.90
N GLY A 164 -11.14 -15.22 -14.02
CA GLY A 164 -11.34 -13.78 -14.11
C GLY A 164 -12.20 -13.45 -15.32
N ASP A 165 -12.76 -12.25 -15.33
CA ASP A 165 -13.61 -11.78 -16.43
C ASP A 165 -12.78 -11.03 -17.46
N HIS A 166 -12.55 -11.64 -18.62
CA HIS A 166 -11.74 -11.04 -19.69
C HIS A 166 -12.43 -9.83 -20.35
N THR A 167 -13.73 -9.63 -20.08
CA THR A 167 -14.55 -8.51 -20.58
C THR A 167 -14.76 -7.42 -19.53
N TYR A 168 -14.04 -7.46 -18.40
CA TYR A 168 -14.23 -6.53 -17.29
C TYR A 168 -14.04 -5.07 -17.70
N ALA A 169 -13.06 -4.78 -18.56
CA ALA A 169 -12.82 -3.45 -19.11
C ALA A 169 -14.02 -2.94 -19.91
N ASP A 170 -14.70 -3.79 -20.68
CA ASP A 170 -15.88 -3.40 -21.44
C ASP A 170 -17.04 -3.03 -20.50
N LYS A 171 -17.19 -3.76 -19.38
CA LYS A 171 -18.18 -3.44 -18.35
C LYS A 171 -17.92 -2.10 -17.68
N ILE A 172 -16.65 -1.79 -17.37
CA ILE A 172 -16.27 -0.49 -16.83
C ILE A 172 -16.54 0.62 -17.85
N ARG A 173 -16.19 0.44 -19.13
CA ARG A 173 -16.49 1.42 -20.20
C ARG A 173 -17.98 1.68 -20.32
N PHE A 174 -18.78 0.62 -20.36
CA PHE A 174 -20.23 0.72 -20.42
C PHE A 174 -20.80 1.50 -19.22
N THR A 175 -20.35 1.18 -18.01
CA THR A 175 -20.84 1.83 -16.78
C THR A 175 -20.44 3.31 -16.75
N TYR A 176 -19.20 3.63 -17.12
CA TYR A 176 -18.72 5.00 -17.20
C TYR A 176 -19.50 5.83 -18.24
N ALA A 177 -19.78 5.25 -19.41
CA ALA A 177 -20.59 5.91 -20.43
C ALA A 177 -22.01 6.24 -19.94
N LEU A 178 -22.62 5.36 -19.15
CA LEU A 178 -23.93 5.63 -18.54
C LEU A 178 -23.87 6.79 -17.53
N ILE A 179 -22.84 6.84 -16.68
CA ILE A 179 -22.67 7.92 -15.69
C ILE A 179 -22.50 9.26 -16.40
N VAL A 180 -21.58 9.33 -17.37
CA VAL A 180 -21.32 10.57 -18.13
C VAL A 180 -22.56 11.03 -18.88
N ALA A 181 -23.30 10.11 -19.50
CA ALA A 181 -24.54 10.43 -20.19
C ALA A 181 -25.60 10.99 -19.24
N ASP A 182 -25.61 10.59 -17.97
CA ASP A 182 -26.55 11.10 -16.97
C ASP A 182 -26.13 12.46 -16.39
N GLU A 183 -24.84 12.65 -16.12
CA GLU A 183 -24.28 13.94 -15.65
C GLU A 183 -24.40 15.06 -16.69
N SER A 184 -24.52 14.69 -17.97
CA SER A 184 -24.70 15.64 -19.09
C SER A 184 -26.15 16.06 -19.35
N LYS A 185 -27.11 15.56 -18.57
CA LYS A 185 -28.54 15.94 -18.65
C LYS A 185 -28.86 17.05 -17.65
#